data_AF-A0A8J2HI71-F1
#
_entry.id   AF-A0A8J2HI71-F1
#
_cell.length_a   1.000
_cell.length_b   1.000
_cell.length_c   1.000
_cell.angle_alpha   90.00
_cell.angle_beta   90.00
_cell.angle_gamma   90.00
#
_symmetry.space_group_name_H-M   'P 1'
#
loop_
_entity.id
_entity.type
_entity.pdbx_description
1 polymer ?
#
loop_
_entity_poly.entity_id
_entity_poly.type
_entity_poly.pdbx_seq_one_letter_code
_entity_poly.pdbx_strand_id
1 'polypeptide(L)'
;MAESSHKTLNIVHWNANGIRDKIPELTDFVTSHTEQPIETNDLESHAIRLSDDTLIVSCYDPPQVKLNTSDLDKILNANNKVIAIGDFNSKHTMAL
;
A
#
# COMPACT_ATOMS: atom_id res chain seq x y z
N MET A 1 -11.05 -29.50 21.31
CA MET A 1 -10.14 -28.55 20.61
C MET A 1 -10.87 -28.07 19.38
N ALA A 2 -11.19 -26.78 19.29
CA ALA A 2 -11.79 -26.23 18.08
C ALA A 2 -10.69 -26.01 17.03
N GLU A 3 -10.89 -26.47 15.80
CA GLU A 3 -10.04 -26.09 14.66
C GLU A 3 -10.06 -24.57 14.53
N SER A 4 -8.89 -23.94 14.52
CA SER A 4 -8.81 -22.53 14.17
C SER A 4 -9.15 -22.39 12.69
N SER A 5 -10.26 -21.75 12.34
CA SER A 5 -10.53 -21.41 10.94
C SER A 5 -9.38 -20.55 10.42
N HIS A 6 -8.65 -21.02 9.40
CA HIS A 6 -7.66 -20.20 8.72
C HIS A 6 -8.37 -18.96 8.15
N LYS A 7 -8.06 -17.78 8.70
CA LYS A 7 -8.55 -16.52 8.17
C LYS A 7 -7.66 -16.11 7.01
N THR A 8 -8.25 -15.87 5.85
CA THR A 8 -7.56 -15.38 4.66
C THR A 8 -7.64 -13.85 4.60
N LEU A 9 -6.55 -13.21 4.22
CA LEU A 9 -6.55 -11.77 3.90
C LEU A 9 -6.88 -11.61 2.41
N ASN A 10 -8.05 -11.05 2.11
CA ASN A 10 -8.47 -10.74 0.75
C ASN A 10 -8.16 -9.27 0.46
N ILE A 11 -7.32 -8.99 -0.54
CA ILE A 11 -6.88 -7.63 -0.90
C ILE A 11 -7.40 -7.29 -2.29
N VAL A 12 -7.98 -6.09 -2.43
CA VAL A 12 -8.30 -5.48 -3.72
C VAL A 12 -7.39 -4.27 -3.88
N HIS A 13 -6.67 -4.20 -5.00
CA HIS A 13 -5.83 -3.07 -5.37
C HIS A 13 -6.31 -2.53 -6.72
N TRP A 14 -6.53 -1.21 -6.79
CA TRP A 14 -7.01 -0.57 -7.99
C TRP A 14 -6.49 0.87 -8.09
N ASN A 15 -5.84 1.20 -9.22
CA ASN A 15 -5.60 2.59 -9.58
C ASN A 15 -6.92 3.21 -10.09
N ALA A 16 -7.50 4.08 -9.28
CA ALA A 16 -8.80 4.68 -9.53
C ALA A 16 -8.78 5.85 -10.56
N ASN A 17 -7.63 6.15 -11.16
CA ASN A 17 -7.43 7.22 -12.15
C ASN A 17 -8.08 8.56 -11.77
N GLY A 18 -7.96 8.95 -10.49
CA GLY A 18 -8.53 10.20 -9.98
C GLY A 18 -10.05 10.21 -9.90
N ILE A 19 -10.69 9.10 -9.51
CA ILE A 19 -12.12 9.08 -9.16
C ILE A 19 -12.46 10.25 -8.22
N ARG A 20 -13.33 11.14 -8.70
CA ARG A 20 -13.83 12.31 -7.94
C ARG A 20 -15.24 12.08 -7.42
N ASP A 21 -16.00 11.21 -8.08
CA ASP A 21 -17.45 11.07 -7.84
C ASP A 21 -17.79 9.95 -6.85
N LYS A 22 -16.77 9.27 -6.29
CA LYS A 22 -16.89 8.20 -5.27
C LYS A 22 -15.99 8.43 -4.06
N ILE A 23 -15.58 9.68 -3.84
CA ILE A 23 -14.78 10.12 -2.68
C ILE A 23 -15.47 9.77 -1.35
N PRO A 24 -16.80 9.93 -1.17
CA PRO A 24 -17.45 9.57 0.09
C PRO A 24 -17.34 8.08 0.44
N GLU A 25 -17.65 7.20 -0.51
CA GLU A 25 -17.58 5.74 -0.29
C GLU A 25 -16.15 5.27 -0.03
N LEU A 26 -15.16 5.90 -0.68
CA LEU A 26 -13.74 5.63 -0.43
C LEU A 26 -13.32 6.12 0.96
N THR A 27 -13.78 7.29 1.40
CA THR A 27 -13.45 7.87 2.72
C THR A 27 -14.01 7.02 3.86
N ASP A 28 -15.28 6.59 3.75
CA ASP A 28 -15.91 5.71 4.74
C ASP A 28 -15.18 4.37 4.85
N PHE A 29 -14.71 3.83 3.72
CA PHE A 29 -13.91 2.61 3.70
C PHE A 29 -12.56 2.79 4.41
N VAL A 30 -11.83 3.87 4.11
CA VAL A 30 -10.48 4.14 4.66
C VAL A 30 -10.51 4.47 6.16
N THR A 31 -11.44 5.33 6.60
CA THR A 31 -11.50 5.85 7.99
C THR A 31 -11.90 4.81 9.04
N SER A 32 -12.35 3.63 8.63
CA SER A 32 -12.61 2.50 9.54
C SER A 32 -11.35 1.79 10.05
N HIS A 33 -10.16 2.20 9.59
CA HIS A 33 -8.88 1.58 9.92
C HIS A 33 -7.93 2.57 10.62
N THR A 34 -7.00 2.05 11.41
CA THR A 34 -5.96 2.87 12.04
C THR A 34 -4.86 3.18 11.02
N GLU A 35 -4.75 4.45 10.64
CA GLU A 35 -3.66 4.95 9.80
C GLU A 35 -2.31 4.80 10.51
N GLN A 36 -1.28 4.45 9.74
CA GLN A 36 0.12 4.48 10.15
C GLN A 36 0.84 5.56 9.35
N PRO A 37 1.52 6.50 10.02
CA PRO A 37 2.41 7.42 9.33
C PRO A 37 3.56 6.65 8.69
N ILE A 38 3.75 6.82 7.39
CA ILE A 38 4.98 6.50 6.66
C ILE A 38 5.44 7.78 5.99
N GLU A 39 6.71 8.15 6.21
CA GLU A 39 7.31 9.31 5.57
C GLU A 39 8.15 8.87 4.37
N THR A 40 7.62 9.13 3.18
CA THR A 40 8.29 8.99 1.89
C THR A 40 8.61 10.36 1.31
N ASN A 41 9.61 10.43 0.44
CA ASN A 41 10.05 11.68 -0.18
C ASN A 41 9.31 11.95 -1.50
N ASP A 42 9.30 10.96 -2.39
CA ASP A 42 8.79 11.09 -3.77
C ASP A 42 7.60 10.15 -4.02
N LEU A 43 7.62 8.97 -3.41
CA LEU A 43 6.55 7.98 -3.54
C LEU A 43 5.36 8.40 -2.68
N GLU A 44 4.19 8.64 -3.26
CA GLU A 44 2.98 8.86 -2.47
C GLU A 44 2.59 7.55 -1.78
N SER A 45 2.43 7.58 -0.46
CA SER A 45 2.15 6.35 0.29
C SER A 45 1.16 6.55 1.43
N HIS A 46 0.36 5.53 1.68
CA HIS A 46 -0.56 5.47 2.81
C HIS A 46 -0.54 4.07 3.40
N ALA A 47 -0.49 3.96 4.73
CA ALA A 47 -0.32 2.70 5.41
C ALA A 47 -1.38 2.45 6.49
N ILE A 48 -1.78 1.19 6.63
CA ILE A 48 -2.63 0.72 7.73
C ILE A 48 -1.97 -0.49 8.39
N ARG A 49 -2.11 -0.60 9.71
CA ARG A 49 -1.63 -1.76 10.48
C ARG A 49 -2.80 -2.64 10.87
N LEU A 50 -2.72 -3.92 10.54
CA LEU A 50 -3.69 -4.93 10.94
C LEU A 50 -3.42 -5.41 12.38
N SER A 51 -4.40 -6.11 12.97
CA SER A 51 -4.29 -6.63 14.34
C SER A 51 -3.21 -7.69 14.53
N ASP A 52 -2.79 -8.38 13.47
CA ASP A 52 -1.72 -9.39 13.50
C ASP A 52 -0.33 -8.80 13.21
N ASP A 53 -0.25 -7.48 13.28
CA ASP A 53 0.91 -6.63 13.01
C ASP A 53 1.30 -6.54 11.52
N THR A 54 0.53 -7.10 10.59
CA THR A 54 0.81 -6.89 9.17
C THR A 54 0.60 -5.42 8.78
N LEU A 55 1.60 -4.81 8.16
CA LEU A 55 1.55 -3.46 7.60
C LEU A 55 1.18 -3.54 6.12
N ILE A 56 0.07 -2.92 5.72
CA ILE A 56 -0.32 -2.78 4.32
C ILE A 56 0.00 -1.35 3.90
N VAL A 57 0.75 -1.19 2.82
CA VAL A 57 1.18 0.10 2.29
C VAL A 57 0.70 0.23 0.84
N SER A 58 -0.22 1.16 0.62
CA SER A 58 -0.62 1.59 -0.71
C SER A 58 0.40 2.61 -1.23
N CYS A 59 0.89 2.41 -2.45
CA CYS A 59 1.93 3.24 -3.06
C CYS A 59 1.46 3.80 -4.42
N TYR A 60 1.84 5.03 -4.73
CA TYR A 60 1.67 5.63 -6.04
C TYR A 60 2.90 6.45 -6.40
N ASP A 61 3.60 6.05 -7.45
CA ASP A 61 4.71 6.83 -8.01
C ASP A 61 4.17 7.65 -9.19
N PRO A 62 4.24 8.99 -9.17
CA PRO A 62 3.77 9.81 -10.29
C PRO A 62 4.47 9.46 -11.61
N PRO A 63 3.78 9.54 -12.75
CA PRO A 63 4.38 9.21 -14.05
C PRO A 63 5.56 10.13 -14.37
N GLN A 64 6.54 9.58 -15.11
CA GLN A 64 7.77 10.27 -15.54
C GLN A 64 8.74 10.64 -14.42
N VAL A 65 8.46 10.25 -13.18
CA VAL A 65 9.43 10.26 -12.09
C VAL A 65 10.17 8.92 -12.09
N LYS A 66 11.46 8.95 -11.74
CA LYS A 66 12.21 7.70 -11.53
C LYS A 66 11.89 7.21 -10.13
N LEU A 67 11.38 5.99 -10.02
CA LEU A 67 11.11 5.36 -8.73
C LEU A 67 12.30 5.48 -7.78
N ASN A 68 12.06 6.14 -6.65
CA ASN A 68 13.06 6.32 -5.61
C ASN A 68 13.18 5.05 -4.78
N THR A 69 14.27 4.31 -4.98
CA THR A 69 14.51 3.05 -4.26
C THR A 69 14.70 3.24 -2.76
N SER A 70 15.12 4.43 -2.30
CA SER A 70 15.24 4.69 -0.87
C SER A 70 13.89 4.75 -0.16
N ASP A 71 12.84 5.22 -0.84
CA ASP A 71 11.48 5.19 -0.29
C ASP A 71 10.93 3.77 -0.24
N LEU A 72 11.24 2.94 -1.25
CA LEU A 72 10.93 1.51 -1.19
C LEU A 72 11.61 0.82 -0.01
N ASP A 73 12.90 1.10 0.22
CA ASP A 73 13.63 0.54 1.35
C ASP A 73 13.02 0.94 2.69
N LYS A 74 12.62 2.21 2.85
CA LYS A 74 11.92 2.66 4.06
C LYS A 74 10.61 1.89 4.28
N ILE A 75 9.80 1.73 3.23
CA ILE A 75 8.52 1.02 3.29
C ILE A 75 8.73 -0.45 3.68
N LEU A 76 9.65 -1.14 3.00
CA LEU A 76 9.88 -2.57 3.21
C LEU A 76 10.52 -2.87 4.59
N ASN A 77 11.25 -1.91 5.16
CA ASN A 77 11.85 -2.03 6.49
C ASN A 77 10.98 -1.42 7.61
N ALA A 78 9.79 -0.89 7.30
CA ALA A 78 8.92 -0.25 8.29
C ALA A 78 8.31 -1.24 9.31
N ASN A 79 8.25 -2.54 8.98
CA ASN A 79 7.77 -3.57 9.89
C ASN A 79 8.27 -4.98 9.54
N ASN A 80 8.04 -5.95 10.43
CA ASN A 80 8.41 -7.36 10.19
C ASN A 80 7.57 -8.04 9.10
N LYS A 81 6.31 -7.60 8.93
CA LYS A 81 5.39 -8.09 7.89
C LYS A 81 4.88 -6.89 7.12
N VAL A 82 5.31 -6.75 5.86
CA VAL A 82 4.91 -5.63 5.00
C VAL A 82 4.34 -6.17 3.69
N ILE A 83 3.21 -5.61 3.29
CA ILE A 83 2.64 -5.77 1.95
C ILE A 83 2.62 -4.38 1.32
N ALA A 84 3.54 -4.12 0.40
CA ALA A 84 3.55 -2.90 -0.41
C ALA A 84 2.91 -3.18 -1.77
N ILE A 85 1.84 -2.45 -2.10
CA ILE A 85 1.08 -2.59 -3.34
C ILE A 85 0.78 -1.22 -3.91
N GLY A 86 0.87 -1.07 -5.22
CA GLY A 86 0.77 0.26 -5.81
C GLY A 86 0.96 0.30 -7.31
N ASP A 87 0.68 1.46 -7.88
CA ASP A 87 1.10 1.80 -9.23
C ASP A 87 2.42 2.58 -9.15
N PHE A 88 3.52 1.91 -9.47
CA PHE A 88 4.86 2.49 -9.41
C PHE A 88 5.29 3.19 -10.70
N ASN A 89 4.42 3.26 -11.72
CA ASN A 89 4.71 3.84 -13.05
C ASN A 89 6.08 3.43 -13.65
N SER A 90 6.58 2.26 -13.24
CA SER A 90 7.93 1.80 -13.48
C SER A 90 7.91 0.54 -14.31
N LYS A 91 8.91 0.42 -15.20
CA LYS A 91 9.07 -0.76 -16.03
C LYS A 91 10.25 -1.55 -15.53
N HIS A 92 10.05 -2.85 -15.31
CA HIS A 92 11.16 -3.75 -15.14
C HIS A 92 11.93 -3.84 -16.46
N THR A 93 13.12 -3.25 -16.54
CA THR A 93 14.05 -3.59 -17.61
C THR A 93 14.46 -5.03 -17.41
N MET A 94 13.98 -5.94 -18.27
CA MET A 94 14.67 -7.23 -18.40
C MET A 94 16.10 -6.91 -18.80
N ALA A 95 17.05 -7.19 -17.92
CA ALA A 95 18.45 -7.30 -18.32
C ALA A 95 18.52 -8.50 -19.27
N LEU A 96 18.48 -8.23 -20.57
CA LEU A 96 18.92 -9.15 -21.61
C LEU A 96 20.44 -9.10 -21.70
#